data_AF-A0A497PHC6-F1
#
_entry.id   AF-A0A497PHC6-F1
#
_cell.length_a   1.000
_cell.length_b   1.000
_cell.length_c   1.000
_cell.angle_alpha   90.00
_cell.angle_beta   90.00
_cell.angle_gamma   90.00
#
_symmetry.space_group_name_H-M   'P 1'
#
loop_
_entity.id
_entity.type
_entity.pdbx_description
1 polymer ?
#
loop_
_entity_poly.entity_id
_entity_poly.type
_entity_poly.pdbx_seq_one_letter_code
_entity_poly.pdbx_strand_id
1 'polypeptide(L)'
;MIGAFIFLLYDSIAYKLSNNDVKQIERERGQSVNDLTEAELVTAMKRLDIEKLELTEEDKEAIVKSKNETGYCTHCGIQMSSGTAYCATCGKRR
;
A
#
# COMPACT_ATOMS: atom_id res chain seq x y z
N MET A 1 -24.82 7.57 -1.25
CA MET A 1 -23.71 8.17 -0.49
C MET A 1 -22.48 7.38 -0.87
N ILE A 2 -21.47 8.01 -1.48
CA ILE A 2 -20.24 7.33 -1.89
C ILE A 2 -19.44 7.11 -0.60
N GLY A 3 -19.42 5.88 -0.09
CA GLY A 3 -18.63 5.54 1.09
C GLY A 3 -17.15 5.79 0.81
N ALA A 4 -16.51 6.66 1.57
CA ALA A 4 -15.09 6.90 1.45
C ALA A 4 -14.33 5.71 2.07
N PHE A 5 -13.64 4.94 1.23
CA PHE A 5 -12.76 3.85 1.64
C PHE A 5 -11.30 4.32 1.60
N ILE A 6 -10.49 3.82 2.54
CA ILE A 6 -9.05 4.07 2.61
C ILE A 6 -8.35 2.76 2.27
N PHE A 7 -7.34 2.85 1.40
CA PHE A 7 -6.47 1.74 1.06
C PHE A 7 -5.13 1.93 1.75
N LEU A 8 -4.77 0.99 2.61
CA LEU A 8 -3.45 0.92 3.23
C LEU A 8 -2.61 -0.13 2.49
N LEU A 9 -1.44 0.29 2.02
CA LEU A 9 -0.50 -0.57 1.29
C LEU A 9 0.69 -0.88 2.21
N TYR A 10 0.77 -2.12 2.68
CA TYR A 10 1.91 -2.62 3.46
C TYR A 10 2.63 -3.68 2.64
N ASP A 11 3.88 -3.42 2.25
CA ASP A 11 4.85 -4.31 1.57
C ASP A 11 4.31 -5.20 0.43
N SER A 12 3.45 -6.16 0.76
CA SER A 12 2.81 -7.11 -0.16
C SER A 12 1.27 -7.21 -0.07
N ILE A 13 0.62 -6.50 0.87
CA ILE A 13 -0.81 -6.61 1.17
C ILE A 13 -1.48 -5.22 1.12
N ALA A 14 -2.61 -5.17 0.41
CA ALA A 14 -3.52 -4.03 0.47
C ALA A 14 -4.66 -4.32 1.44
N TYR A 15 -4.92 -3.39 2.34
CA TYR A 15 -6.07 -3.40 3.26
C TYR A 15 -7.04 -2.30 2.85
N LYS A 16 -8.28 -2.68 2.56
CA LYS A 16 -9.38 -1.75 2.29
C LYS A 16 -10.19 -1.61 3.57
N LEU A 17 -10.18 -0.41 4.15
CA LEU A 17 -10.87 -0.07 5.40
C LEU A 17 -11.87 1.06 5.14
N SER A 18 -12.98 1.08 5.87
CA SER A 18 -13.88 2.23 5.80
C SER A 18 -13.27 3.43 6.57
N ASN A 19 -13.70 4.65 6.24
CA ASN A 19 -13.28 5.84 6.99
C ASN A 19 -13.65 5.75 8.49
N ASN A 20 -14.72 5.01 8.83
CA ASN A 20 -15.12 4.81 10.21
C ASN A 20 -14.11 3.92 10.94
N ASP A 21 -13.72 2.81 10.31
CA ASP A 21 -12.78 1.84 10.85
C ASP A 21 -11.41 2.47 11.11
N VAL A 22 -10.92 3.24 10.14
CA VAL A 22 -9.67 3.99 10.29
C VAL A 22 -9.73 4.91 11.50
N LYS A 23 -10.80 5.71 11.63
CA LYS A 23 -10.97 6.60 12.79
C LYS A 23 -11.07 5.84 14.11
N GLN A 24 -11.64 4.64 14.13
CA GLN A 24 -11.68 3.82 15.34
C GLN A 24 -10.27 3.34 15.72
N ILE A 25 -9.50 2.85 14.75
CA ILE A 25 -8.11 2.40 14.97
C ILE A 25 -7.23 3.57 15.44
N GLU A 26 -7.33 4.73 14.80
CA GLU A 26 -6.55 5.92 15.19
C GLU A 26 -6.89 6.38 16.60
N ARG A 27 -8.16 6.30 17.01
CA ARG A 27 -8.60 6.62 18.38
C ARG A 27 -8.09 5.60 19.41
N GLU A 28 -8.07 4.32 19.08
CA GLU A 28 -7.53 3.28 19.98
C GLU A 28 -6.02 3.43 20.16
N ARG A 29 -5.31 3.72 19.06
CA ARG A 29 -3.83 3.72 19.03
C ARG A 29 -3.21 5.08 19.34
N GLY A 30 -3.96 6.16 19.22
CA GLY A 30 -3.47 7.53 19.42
C GLY A 30 -2.51 8.03 18.33
N GLN A 31 -2.45 7.35 17.19
CA GLN A 31 -1.57 7.68 16.06
C GLN A 31 -2.26 7.32 14.74
N SER A 32 -1.78 7.86 13.61
CA SER A 32 -2.42 7.60 12.31
C SER A 32 -2.18 6.17 11.84
N VAL A 33 -3.15 5.62 11.11
CA VAL A 33 -3.02 4.26 10.53
C VAL A 33 -1.86 4.11 9.56
N ASN A 34 -1.37 5.20 8.97
CA ASN A 34 -0.20 5.16 8.07
C ASN A 34 1.12 5.04 8.83
N ASP A 35 1.16 5.44 10.10
CA ASP A 35 2.35 5.36 10.96
C ASP A 35 2.43 4.02 11.72
N LEU A 36 1.35 3.24 11.74
CA LEU A 36 1.32 1.93 12.38
C LEU A 36 2.16 0.92 11.58
N THR A 37 2.71 -0.07 12.26
CA THR A 37 3.23 -1.27 11.58
C THR A 37 2.09 -2.20 11.15
N GLU A 38 2.33 -3.08 10.17
CA GLU A 38 1.32 -4.05 9.73
C GLU A 38 0.79 -4.89 10.91
N ALA A 39 1.70 -5.34 11.78
CA ALA A 39 1.35 -6.15 12.95
C ALA A 39 0.42 -5.39 13.92
N GLU A 40 0.68 -4.09 14.12
CA GLU A 40 -0.15 -3.26 14.98
C GLU A 40 -1.52 -2.98 14.36
N LEU A 41 -1.56 -2.70 13.06
CA LEU A 41 -2.79 -2.51 12.32
C LEU A 41 -3.67 -3.76 12.40
N VAL A 42 -3.12 -4.94 12.09
CA VAL A 42 -3.85 -6.22 12.16
C VAL A 42 -4.33 -6.50 13.58
N THR A 43 -3.54 -6.16 14.59
CA THR A 43 -3.96 -6.31 16.00
C THR A 43 -5.12 -5.40 16.35
N ALA A 44 -5.11 -4.14 15.89
CA ALA A 44 -6.21 -3.20 16.11
C ALA A 44 -7.47 -3.65 15.37
N MET A 45 -7.34 -4.06 14.11
CA MET A 45 -8.45 -4.62 13.32
C MET A 45 -9.08 -5.83 14.02
N LYS A 46 -8.27 -6.76 14.55
CA LYS A 46 -8.77 -7.90 15.32
C LYS A 46 -9.48 -7.51 16.61
N ARG A 47 -8.99 -6.48 17.32
CA ARG A 47 -9.61 -6.03 18.58
C ARG A 47 -10.93 -5.31 18.36
N LEU A 48 -11.03 -4.59 17.26
CA LEU A 48 -12.20 -3.81 16.87
C LEU A 48 -13.18 -4.61 16.01
N ASP A 49 -12.91 -5.91 15.80
CA ASP A 49 -13.70 -6.82 14.96
C ASP A 49 -13.94 -6.27 13.54
N ILE A 50 -12.92 -5.61 12.98
CA ILE A 50 -12.98 -4.99 11.66
C ILE A 50 -12.62 -6.03 10.61
N GLU A 51 -13.62 -6.47 9.84
CA GLU A 51 -13.42 -7.37 8.72
C GLU A 51 -12.71 -6.66 7.56
N LYS A 52 -11.70 -7.33 6.99
CA LYS A 52 -11.04 -6.88 5.78
C LYS A 52 -12.05 -6.95 4.62
N LEU A 53 -12.31 -5.81 3.99
CA LEU A 53 -13.10 -5.80 2.76
C LEU A 53 -12.33 -6.52 1.65
N GLU A 54 -13.01 -7.42 0.94
CA GLU A 54 -12.44 -8.09 -0.22
C GLU A 54 -12.09 -7.07 -1.32
N LEU A 55 -10.87 -7.19 -1.85
CA LEU A 55 -10.40 -6.37 -2.96
C LEU A 55 -11.15 -6.81 -4.22
N THR A 56 -11.95 -5.92 -4.80
CA THR A 56 -12.61 -6.17 -6.08
C THR A 56 -11.60 -6.09 -7.22
N GLU A 57 -11.94 -6.61 -8.40
CA GLU A 57 -11.08 -6.49 -9.58
C GLU A 57 -10.79 -5.02 -9.93
N GLU A 58 -11.75 -4.12 -9.74
CA GLU A 58 -11.58 -2.67 -9.91
C GLU A 58 -10.51 -2.10 -8.96
N ASP A 59 -10.49 -2.56 -7.70
CA ASP A 59 -9.47 -2.18 -6.72
C ASP A 59 -8.08 -2.71 -7.12
N LYS A 60 -8.02 -3.93 -7.67
CA LYS A 60 -6.78 -4.54 -8.16
C LYS A 60 -6.23 -3.78 -9.37
N GLU A 61 -7.08 -3.36 -10.29
CA GLU A 61 -6.66 -2.57 -11.46
C GLU A 61 -6.04 -1.23 -11.07
N ALA A 62 -6.59 -0.54 -10.05
CA ALA A 62 -6.02 0.69 -9.51
C ALA A 62 -4.62 0.48 -8.90
N ILE A 63 -4.41 -0.64 -8.20
CA ILE A 63 -3.11 -1.01 -7.61
C ILE A 63 -2.10 -1.40 -8.70
N VAL A 64 -2.52 -2.19 -9.69
CA VAL A 64 -1.66 -2.66 -10.80
C VAL A 64 -1.19 -1.49 -11.67
N LYS A 65 -2.07 -0.54 -11.96
CA LYS A 65 -1.71 0.67 -12.73
C LYS A 65 -0.61 1.48 -12.03
N SER A 66 -0.55 1.46 -10.71
CA SER A 66 0.51 2.12 -9.92
C SER A 66 1.81 1.29 -9.83
N LYS A 67 1.74 -0.05 -9.96
CA LYS A 67 2.91 -0.94 -9.83
C LYS A 67 3.76 -1.06 -11.11
N ASN A 68 3.20 -0.74 -12.28
CA ASN A 68 3.88 -0.95 -13.57
C ASN A 68 4.97 0.09 -13.90
N GLU A 69 5.31 0.95 -12.94
CA GLU A 69 6.28 2.03 -13.14
C GLU A 69 7.65 1.76 -12.50
N THR A 70 7.90 0.55 -12.00
CA THR A 70 9.19 0.17 -11.44
C THR A 70 9.87 -0.89 -12.29
N GLY A 71 11.03 -0.53 -12.84
CA GLY A 71 11.96 -1.44 -13.48
C GLY A 71 13.10 -1.82 -12.56
N TYR A 72 13.88 -2.82 -12.96
CA TYR A 72 15.18 -3.10 -12.34
C TYR A 72 16.28 -2.98 -13.38
N CYS A 73 17.44 -2.48 -12.99
CA CYS A 73 18.61 -2.49 -13.85
C CYS A 73 19.09 -3.93 -14.04
N THR A 74 19.20 -4.38 -15.29
CA THR A 74 19.71 -5.72 -15.63
C THR A 74 21.16 -5.96 -15.20
N HIS A 75 21.90 -4.89 -14.88
CA HIS A 75 23.33 -4.95 -14.62
C HIS A 75 23.72 -4.85 -13.14
N CYS A 76 22.91 -4.18 -12.31
CA CYS A 76 23.18 -4.04 -10.87
C CYS A 76 21.99 -4.44 -9.98
N GLY A 77 20.83 -4.76 -10.55
CA GLY A 77 19.65 -5.21 -9.82
C GLY A 77 18.90 -4.10 -9.07
N ILE A 78 19.32 -2.84 -9.17
CA ILE A 78 18.69 -1.72 -8.48
C ILE A 78 17.36 -1.35 -9.14
N GLN A 79 16.36 -1.03 -8.30
CA GLN A 79 15.07 -0.54 -8.74
C GLN A 79 15.22 0.85 -9.39
N MET A 80 14.67 1.00 -10.58
CA MET A 80 14.68 2.20 -11.41
C MET A 80 13.25 2.62 -11.72
N SER A 81 12.96 3.91 -11.67
CA SER A 81 11.68 4.44 -12.16
C SER A 81 11.57 4.25 -13.67
N SER A 82 10.40 3.85 -14.16
CA SER A 82 10.14 3.50 -15.58
C SER A 82 10.34 4.64 -16.59
N GLY A 83 10.59 5.87 -16.13
CA GLY A 83 10.99 6.99 -16.99
C GLY A 83 12.49 7.12 -17.24
N THR A 84 13.35 6.34 -16.57
CA THR A 84 14.81 6.50 -16.66
C THR A 84 15.43 5.50 -17.63
N ALA A 85 16.05 6.01 -18.70
CA ALA A 85 16.75 5.17 -19.69
C ALA A 85 18.08 4.60 -19.14
N TYR A 86 18.67 5.23 -18.12
CA TYR A 86 19.97 4.89 -17.55
C TYR A 86 19.87 4.77 -16.03
N CYS A 87 20.58 3.80 -15.47
CA CYS A 87 20.65 3.59 -14.03
C CYS A 87 21.45 4.72 -13.36
N ALA A 88 20.87 5.37 -12.36
CA ALA A 88 21.55 6.41 -11.57
C ALA A 88 22.75 5.88 -10.77
N THR A 89 22.79 4.57 -10.49
CA THR A 89 23.86 3.96 -9.69
C THR A 89 25.01 3.42 -10.54
N CYS A 90 24.70 2.68 -11.62
CA CYS A 90 25.74 2.03 -12.44
C CYS A 90 25.98 2.70 -13.79
N GLY A 91 25.17 3.70 -14.16
CA GLY A 91 25.29 4.46 -15.42
C GLY A 91 24.92 3.68 -16.68
N LYS A 92 24.57 2.39 -16.58
CA LYS A 92 24.23 1.56 -17.73
C LYS A 92 22.76 1.72 -18.11
N ARG A 93 22.48 1.54 -19.42
CA ARG A 93 21.11 1.49 -19.94
C ARG A 93 20.39 0.28 -19.36
N ARG A 94 19.10 0.47 -19.04
CA ARG A 94 18.21 -0.55 -18.46
C ARG A 94 18.26 -1.86 -19.25
#